data_AF-A0A1G1SQQ7-F1
#
_entry.id   AF-A0A1G1SQQ7-F1
#
_cell.length_a   1.000
_cell.length_b   1.000
_cell.length_c   1.000
_cell.angle_alpha   90.00
_cell.angle_beta   90.00
_cell.angle_gamma   90.00
#
_symmetry.space_group_name_H-M   'P 1'
#
loop_
_entity.id
_entity.type
_entity.pdbx_description
1 polymer ?
#
loop_
_entity_poly.entity_id
_entity_poly.type
_entity_poly.pdbx_seq_one_letter_code
_entity_poly.pdbx_strand_id
1 'polypeptide(L)' 'MPLMLLFTSCDGRNDNGSLSIFGVLYVIMAIAALVSLLKQDWSLTKKLIWGAIIWFFPFGGSIIYFLFSGRK' A
#
# COMPACT_ATOMS: atom_id res chain seq x y z
N MET A 1 -17.99 10.63 8.08
CA MET A 1 -17.58 10.32 6.69
C MET A 1 -16.39 9.36 6.66
N PRO A 2 -16.50 8.11 7.17
CA PRO A 2 -15.35 7.21 7.29
C PRO A 2 -15.07 6.41 6.00
N LEU A 3 -16.10 6.25 5.15
CA LEU A 3 -16.04 5.41 3.96
C LEU A 3 -15.16 5.97 2.83
N MET A 4 -14.97 7.29 2.78
CA MET A 4 -14.11 7.93 1.78
C MET A 4 -12.63 7.56 1.95
N LEU A 5 -12.19 7.22 3.17
CA LEU A 5 -10.82 6.79 3.44
C LEU A 5 -10.48 5.45 2.78
N LEU A 6 -11.48 4.65 2.41
CA LEU A 6 -11.29 3.36 1.74
C LEU A 6 -11.13 3.49 0.22
N PHE A 7 -11.48 4.65 -0.37
CA PHE A 7 -11.45 4.90 -1.82
C PHE A 7 -10.51 6.06 -2.20
N THR A 8 -9.58 6.45 -1.33
CA THR A 8 -8.64 7.58 -1.56
C THR A 8 -7.74 7.38 -2.77
N SER A 9 -7.59 6.15 -3.27
CA SER A 9 -6.84 5.84 -4.50
C SER A 9 -7.40 6.55 -5.75
N CYS A 10 -8.66 6.99 -5.71
CA CYS A 10 -9.32 7.69 -6.81
C CYS A 10 -9.26 9.23 -6.70
N ASP A 11 -8.80 9.79 -5.58
CA ASP A 11 -8.76 11.24 -5.32
C ASP A 11 -7.32 11.73 -5.06
N GLY A 12 -6.41 11.36 -5.96
CA GLY A 12 -4.96 11.65 -5.83
C GLY A 12 -4.55 13.07 -6.24
N ARG A 13 -5.50 13.92 -6.61
CA ARG A 13 -5.25 15.27 -7.13
C ARG A 13 -5.81 16.31 -6.18
N ASN A 14 -4.96 17.25 -5.77
CA ASN A 14 -5.39 18.46 -5.06
C ASN A 14 -6.23 19.34 -5.99
N ASP A 15 -6.97 20.32 -5.45
CA ASP A 15 -7.85 21.23 -6.21
C ASP A 15 -7.13 21.98 -7.36
N ASN A 16 -5.81 22.06 -7.30
CA ASN A 16 -4.92 22.63 -8.33
C ASN A 16 -4.38 21.60 -9.37
N GLY A 17 -4.91 20.38 -9.41
CA GLY A 17 -4.49 19.31 -10.33
C GLY A 17 -3.14 18.65 -10.02
N SER A 18 -2.45 19.10 -8.95
CA SER A 18 -1.16 18.59 -8.51
C SER A 18 -1.29 17.32 -7.65
N LEU A 19 -0.30 16.43 -7.74
CA LEU A 19 -0.15 15.30 -6.83
C LEU A 19 0.04 15.83 -5.42
N SER A 20 -0.92 15.54 -4.54
CA SER A 20 -0.81 15.86 -3.12
C SER A 20 0.45 15.21 -2.54
N ILE A 21 1.11 15.88 -1.60
CA ILE A 21 2.26 15.33 -0.84
C ILE A 21 1.90 13.96 -0.24
N PHE A 22 0.65 13.79 0.19
CA PHE A 22 0.13 12.51 0.67
C PHE A 22 0.03 11.45 -0.44
N GLY A 23 -0.26 11.85 -1.68
CA GLY A 23 -0.23 10.99 -2.86
C GLY A 23 1.18 10.56 -3.27
N VAL A 24 2.19 11.41 -3.07
CA VAL A 24 3.60 11.01 -3.30
C VAL A 24 4.07 10.03 -2.24
N LEU A 25 3.78 10.29 -0.97
CA LEU A 25 4.07 9.37 0.15
C LEU A 25 3.34 8.02 -0.03
N TYR A 26 2.10 8.05 -0.54
CA TYR A 26 1.32 6.86 -0.92
C TYR A 26 2.11 5.95 -1.88
N VAL A 27 2.65 6.52 -2.96
CA VAL A 27 3.35 5.73 -4.00
C VAL A 27 4.63 5.13 -3.43
N ILE A 28 5.40 5.92 -2.68
CA ILE A 28 6.68 5.48 -2.11
C ILE A 28 6.47 4.31 -1.13
N MET A 29 5.46 4.41 -0.26
CA MET A 29 5.20 3.37 0.74
C MET A 29 4.69 2.07 0.11
N ALA A 30 3.84 2.17 -0.92
CA ALA A 30 3.37 1.01 -1.67
C ALA A 30 4.53 0.28 -2.37
N ILE A 31 5.42 1.02 -3.04
CA ILE A 31 6.59 0.45 -3.72
C ILE A 31 7.52 -0.21 -2.70
N ALA A 32 7.81 0.46 -1.58
CA ALA A 32 8.70 -0.09 -0.54
C ALA A 32 8.15 -1.41 0.03
N ALA A 33 6.85 -1.49 0.29
CA ALA A 33 6.20 -2.70 0.76
C ALA A 33 6.23 -3.82 -0.29
N LEU A 34 5.98 -3.50 -1.56
CA LEU A 34 6.07 -4.47 -2.66
C LEU A 34 7.48 -5.04 -2.82
N VAL A 35 8.50 -4.19 -2.79
CA VAL A 35 9.91 -4.61 -2.88
C VAL A 35 10.27 -5.51 -1.71
N SER A 36 9.85 -5.15 -0.49
CA SER A 36 10.05 -5.97 0.70
C SER A 36 9.37 -7.34 0.56
N LEU A 37 8.14 -7.38 0.02
CA LEU A 37 7.37 -8.60 -0.16
C LEU A 37 8.02 -9.56 -1.18
N LEU A 38 8.54 -9.00 -2.28
CA LEU A 38 9.23 -9.80 -3.30
C LEU A 38 10.51 -10.42 -2.76
N LYS A 39 11.22 -9.73 -1.85
CA LYS A 39 12.46 -10.21 -1.21
C LYS A 39 12.26 -11.31 -0.16
N GLN A 40 11.05 -11.56 0.34
CA GLN A 40 10.82 -12.65 1.31
C GLN A 40 10.77 -14.02 0.64
N ASP A 41 11.21 -15.08 1.33
CA ASP A 41 11.13 -16.47 0.85
C ASP A 41 9.76 -17.14 1.09
N TRP A 42 8.69 -16.34 1.14
CA TRP A 42 7.33 -16.85 1.32
C TRP A 42 6.81 -17.57 0.07
N SER A 43 5.90 -18.53 0.28
CA SER A 43 5.23 -19.24 -0.82
C SER A 43 4.54 -18.26 -1.78
N LEU A 44 4.47 -18.63 -3.06
CA LEU A 44 3.90 -17.79 -4.12
C LEU A 44 2.48 -17.32 -3.78
N THR A 45 1.65 -18.19 -3.22
CA THR A 45 0.28 -17.86 -2.79
C THR A 45 0.26 -16.77 -1.73
N LYS A 46 1.15 -16.85 -0.72
CA LYS A 46 1.23 -15.85 0.36
C LYS A 46 1.73 -14.51 -0.17
N LYS A 47 2.68 -14.52 -1.11
CA LYS A 47 3.11 -13.30 -1.82
C LYS A 47 1.98 -12.67 -2.62
N LEU A 48 1.20 -13.47 -3.35
CA LEU A 48 0.12 -12.92 -4.18
C LEU A 48 -0.97 -12.25 -3.35
N ILE A 49 -1.36 -12.87 -2.23
CA ILE A 49 -2.38 -12.33 -1.30
C ILE A 49 -1.90 -11.00 -0.71
N TRP A 50 -0.67 -10.95 -0.20
CA TRP A 50 -0.12 -9.71 0.36
C TRP A 50 0.08 -8.63 -0.70
N GLY A 51 0.47 -9.00 -1.92
CA GLY A 51 0.59 -8.07 -3.04
C GLY A 51 -0.77 -7.44 -3.38
N ALA A 52 -1.84 -8.24 -3.42
CA ALA A 52 -3.19 -7.76 -3.64
C ALA A 52 -3.68 -6.84 -2.51
N ILE A 53 -3.35 -7.15 -1.24
CA ILE A 53 -3.70 -6.32 -0.09
C ILE A 53 -2.97 -4.96 -0.13
N ILE A 54 -1.67 -4.95 -0.42
CA ILE A 54 -0.88 -3.71 -0.57
C ILE A 54 -1.39 -2.89 -1.76
N TRP A 55 -1.80 -3.54 -2.85
CA TRP A 55 -2.33 -2.89 -4.04
C TRP A 55 -3.69 -2.20 -3.79
N PHE A 56 -4.63 -2.90 -3.15
CA PHE A 56 -5.96 -2.35 -2.84
C PHE A 56 -5.93 -1.36 -1.67
N PHE A 57 -5.03 -1.59 -0.70
CA PHE A 57 -4.92 -0.77 0.50
C PHE A 57 -3.44 -0.35 0.72
N PRO A 58 -2.91 0.57 -0.06
CA PRO A 58 -1.49 0.95 -0.01
C PRO A 58 -1.08 1.72 1.23
N PHE A 59 -2.01 2.26 2.03
CA PHE A 59 -1.72 2.73 3.39
C PHE A 59 -1.96 1.61 4.42
N GLY A 60 -3.20 1.15 4.56
CA GLY A 60 -3.54 0.15 5.56
C GLY A 60 -2.84 -1.19 5.32
N GLY A 61 -2.92 -1.71 4.10
CA GLY A 61 -2.30 -2.96 3.68
C GLY A 61 -0.78 -2.95 3.71
N SER A 62 -0.10 -1.82 3.43
CA SER A 62 1.37 -1.74 3.59
C SER A 62 1.79 -1.62 5.07
N ILE A 63 1.04 -0.88 5.90
CA ILE A 63 1.27 -0.81 7.36
C ILE A 63 1.06 -2.18 8.00
N ILE A 64 -0.06 -2.84 7.69
CA ILE A 64 -0.37 -4.19 8.15
C ILE A 64 0.68 -5.17 7.60
N TYR A 65 1.10 -5.02 6.34
CA TYR A 65 2.19 -5.81 5.77
C TYR A 65 3.45 -5.68 6.60
N PHE A 66 3.94 -4.48 6.89
CA PHE A 66 5.15 -4.31 7.68
C PHE A 66 5.03 -4.85 9.11
N LEU A 67 3.87 -4.70 9.75
CA LEU A 67 3.61 -5.25 11.09
C LEU A 67 3.63 -6.79 11.12
N PHE A 68 3.06 -7.44 10.11
CA PHE A 68 2.92 -8.91 10.08
C PHE A 68 4.04 -9.62 9.29
N SER A 69 4.76 -8.90 8.42
CA SER A 69 5.89 -9.42 7.64
C SER A 69 7.16 -9.62 8.46
N GLY A 70 7.33 -8.84 9.54
CA GLY A 70 8.49 -8.92 10.43
C GLY A 70 8.51 -10.10 11.41
N ARG A 71 7.42 -10.86 11.54
CA ARG A 71 7.37 -12.05 12.41
C ARG A 71 7.85 -13.27 11.61
N LYS A 72 9.14 -13.60 11.81
CA LYS A 72 9.76 -14.85 11.34
C LYS A 72 9.07 -16.06 11.93
#